data_AF-A0A920IZJ0-F1
#
_entry.id   AF-A0A920IZJ0-F1
#
_cell.length_a   1.000
_cell.length_b   1.000
_cell.length_c   1.000
_cell.angle_alpha   90.00
_cell.angle_beta   90.00
_cell.angle_gamma   90.00
#
_symmetry.space_group_name_H-M   'P 1'
#
loop_
_entity.id
_entity.type
_entity.pdbx_description
1 polymer ?
#
loop_
_entity_poly.entity_id
_entity_poly.type
_entity_poly.pdbx_seq_one_letter_code
_entity_poly.pdbx_strand_id
1 'polypeptide(L)'
;MKSLLGLYLDPNDAANAMDGLAEGGFEQGTFDVLTGTPYPEGAFGEHVPQHRLFRFPAFGAIIGFSLSLFLTTATQLAYPLITGGKPILSIFAMLIIMYEMTMLSAVIF
;
A
#
# COMPACT_ATOMS: atom_id res chain seq x y z
N MET A 1 -22.86 9.13 -19.15
CA MET A 1 -22.66 7.82 -18.49
C MET A 1 -23.90 7.50 -17.68
N LYS A 2 -24.55 6.37 -17.94
CA LYS A 2 -25.63 5.85 -17.08
C LYS A 2 -24.97 4.80 -16.18
N SER A 3 -25.02 5.00 -14.86
CA SER A 3 -24.61 4.01 -13.87
C SER A 3 -25.87 3.43 -13.23
N LEU A 4 -25.86 2.11 -13.00
CA LEU A 4 -26.93 1.38 -12.32
C LEU A 4 -26.38 0.92 -10.97
N LEU A 5 -27.07 1.25 -9.88
CA LEU A 5 -26.72 0.81 -8.54
C LEU A 5 -27.82 -0.13 -8.01
N GLY A 6 -27.47 -1.39 -7.77
CA GLY A 6 -28.32 -2.35 -7.07
C GLY A 6 -27.98 -2.34 -5.57
N LEU A 7 -28.98 -2.15 -4.72
CA LEU A 7 -28.83 -2.21 -3.27
C LEU A 7 -29.48 -3.49 -2.75
N TYR A 8 -28.70 -4.30 -2.04
CA TYR A 8 -29.14 -5.58 -1.50
C TYR A 8 -28.97 -5.59 0.02
N LEU A 9 -29.96 -6.13 0.73
CA LEU A 9 -29.94 -6.29 2.18
C LEU A 9 -29.26 -7.61 2.57
N ASP A 10 -29.51 -8.68 1.80
CA ASP A 10 -28.92 -10.00 2.00
C ASP A 10 -27.75 -10.21 1.02
N PRO A 11 -26.58 -10.67 1.49
CA PRO A 11 -25.45 -10.98 0.62
C PRO A 11 -25.76 -12.07 -0.42
N ASN A 12 -26.64 -13.02 -0.12
CA ASN A 12 -27.02 -14.07 -1.08
C ASN A 12 -27.79 -13.49 -2.27
N ASP A 13 -28.64 -12.48 -2.04
CA ASP A 13 -29.35 -11.79 -3.12
C ASP A 13 -28.38 -11.04 -4.04
N ALA A 14 -27.33 -10.45 -3.45
CA ALA A 14 -26.27 -9.80 -4.21
C ALA A 14 -25.48 -10.82 -5.04
N ALA A 15 -25.12 -11.98 -4.47
CA ALA A 15 -24.43 -13.05 -5.19
C ALA A 15 -25.28 -13.59 -6.36
N ASN A 16 -26.57 -13.85 -6.14
CA ASN A 16 -27.48 -14.31 -7.19
C ASN A 16 -27.63 -13.29 -8.32
N ALA A 17 -27.65 -11.99 -7.99
CA ALA A 17 -27.70 -10.94 -9.00
C ALA A 17 -26.41 -10.88 -9.84
N MET A 18 -25.26 -11.10 -9.21
CA MET A 18 -23.95 -11.16 -9.87
C MET A 18 -23.85 -12.36 -10.82
N ASP A 19 -24.32 -13.54 -10.38
CA ASP A 19 -24.40 -14.73 -11.23
C ASP A 19 -25.33 -14.49 -12.43
N GLY A 20 -26.49 -13.85 -12.21
CA GLY A 20 -27.41 -13.47 -13.30
C GLY A 20 -26.80 -12.49 -14.31
N LEU A 21 -25.92 -11.58 -13.88
CA LEU A 21 -25.17 -10.70 -14.77
C LEU A 21 -24.09 -11.46 -15.56
N ALA A 22 -23.39 -12.39 -14.91
CA ALA A 22 -22.41 -13.25 -15.58
C ALA A 22 -23.08 -14.15 -16.63
N GLU A 23 -24.20 -14.79 -16.30
CA GLU A 23 -25.02 -15.58 -17.23
C GLU A 23 -25.61 -14.74 -18.36
N GLY A 24 -25.95 -13.48 -18.07
CA GLY A 24 -26.39 -12.48 -19.05
C GLY A 24 -25.32 -12.06 -20.05
N GLY A 25 -24.08 -12.56 -19.92
CA GLY A 25 -22.96 -12.30 -20.82
C GLY A 25 -22.25 -10.97 -20.56
N PHE A 26 -22.45 -10.35 -19.39
CA PHE A 26 -21.68 -9.17 -19.00
C PHE A 26 -20.25 -9.60 -18.63
N GLU A 27 -19.26 -8.88 -19.18
CA GLU A 27 -17.84 -9.20 -18.95
C GLU A 27 -17.46 -8.94 -17.48
N GLN A 28 -16.77 -9.90 -16.86
CA GLN A 28 -16.29 -9.78 -15.49
C GLN A 28 -15.31 -8.59 -15.38
N GLY A 29 -15.67 -7.58 -14.57
CA GLY A 29 -14.96 -6.29 -14.48
C GLY A 29 -15.75 -5.08 -14.99
N THR A 30 -16.96 -5.29 -15.54
CA THR A 30 -17.89 -4.20 -15.90
C THR A 30 -18.77 -3.76 -14.71
N PHE A 31 -18.77 -4.55 -13.64
CA PHE A 31 -19.56 -4.36 -12.44
C PHE A 31 -18.68 -4.59 -11.21
N ASP A 32 -18.86 -3.77 -10.17
CA ASP A 32 -18.12 -3.82 -8.92
C ASP A 32 -19.07 -4.07 -7.75
N VAL A 33 -18.66 -4.95 -6.83
CA VAL A 33 -19.38 -5.21 -5.58
C VAL A 33 -18.79 -4.34 -4.48
N LEU A 34 -19.61 -3.47 -3.88
CA LEU A 34 -19.20 -2.63 -2.76
C LEU A 34 -19.81 -3.18 -1.48
N THR A 35 -18.99 -3.80 -0.64
CA THR A 35 -19.39 -4.35 0.65
C THR A 35 -18.67 -3.64 1.80
N GLY A 36 -19.42 -3.32 2.85
CA GLY A 36 -18.86 -2.82 4.11
C GLY A 36 -18.37 -3.94 5.04
N THR A 37 -18.71 -5.20 4.73
CA THR A 37 -18.29 -6.38 5.48
C THR A 37 -17.23 -7.15 4.70
N PRO A 38 -16.19 -7.65 5.39
CA PRO A 38 -15.11 -8.38 4.73
C PRO A 38 -15.59 -9.77 4.33
N TYR A 39 -15.88 -9.97 3.04
CA TYR A 39 -16.12 -11.29 2.46
C TYR A 39 -14.83 -11.84 1.82
N PRO A 40 -14.65 -13.17 1.78
CA PRO A 40 -13.55 -13.78 1.03
C PRO A 40 -13.55 -13.33 -0.43
N GLU A 41 -12.37 -13.15 -1.02
CA GLU A 41 -12.24 -12.81 -2.43
C GLU A 41 -12.97 -13.84 -3.30
N GLY A 42 -13.76 -13.38 -4.25
CA GLY A 42 -14.54 -14.25 -5.14
C GLY A 42 -15.84 -14.78 -4.53
N ALA A 43 -16.24 -14.36 -3.33
CA ALA A 43 -17.52 -14.74 -2.71
C ALA A 43 -18.75 -14.35 -3.56
N PHE A 44 -18.60 -13.38 -4.47
CA PHE A 44 -19.64 -12.91 -5.39
C PHE A 44 -19.35 -13.21 -6.86
N GLY A 45 -18.40 -14.12 -7.15
CA GLY A 45 -17.96 -14.39 -8.53
C GLY A 45 -17.23 -13.22 -9.19
N GLU A 46 -16.76 -12.25 -8.38
CA GLU A 46 -16.05 -11.06 -8.82
C GLU A 46 -14.69 -11.40 -9.45
N HIS A 47 -14.30 -10.62 -10.46
CA HIS A 47 -12.94 -10.69 -10.98
C HIS A 47 -11.98 -10.16 -9.93
N VAL A 48 -11.06 -10.98 -9.44
CA VAL A 48 -10.03 -10.54 -8.50
C VAL A 48 -8.90 -9.86 -9.29
N PRO A 49 -8.78 -8.51 -9.25
CA PRO A 49 -7.74 -7.84 -9.98
C PRO A 49 -6.41 -8.08 -9.26
N GLN A 50 -5.44 -8.67 -9.96
CA GLN A 50 -4.10 -8.84 -9.39
C GLN A 50 -3.42 -7.48 -9.24
N HIS A 51 -3.46 -6.91 -8.04
CA HIS A 51 -2.78 -5.66 -7.77
C HIS A 51 -1.27 -5.90 -7.58
N ARG A 52 -0.45 -5.07 -8.22
CA ARG A 52 1.01 -5.02 -8.01
C ARG A 52 1.41 -3.85 -7.11
N LEU A 53 0.47 -3.37 -6.30
CA LEU A 53 0.60 -2.14 -5.51
C LEU A 53 1.78 -2.20 -4.53
N PHE A 54 2.10 -3.39 -4.01
CA PHE A 54 3.24 -3.61 -3.11
C PHE A 54 4.60 -3.15 -3.67
N ARG A 55 4.72 -3.00 -5.00
CA ARG A 55 5.97 -2.58 -5.64
C ARG A 55 6.28 -1.11 -5.36
N PHE A 56 5.28 -0.25 -5.32
CA PHE A 56 5.50 1.19 -5.14
C PHE A 56 6.07 1.53 -3.76
N PRO A 57 5.51 1.01 -2.64
CA PRO A 57 6.10 1.18 -1.32
C PRO A 57 7.51 0.59 -1.21
N ALA A 58 7.78 -0.53 -1.90
CA ALA A 58 9.10 -1.15 -1.89
C ALA A 58 10.16 -0.24 -2.54
N PHE A 59 9.85 0.39 -3.68
CA PHE A 59 10.74 1.37 -4.29
C PHE A 59 10.89 2.63 -3.44
N GLY A 60 9.79 3.14 -2.86
CA GLY A 60 9.82 4.25 -1.93
C GLY A 60 10.72 3.98 -0.73
N ALA A 61 10.61 2.80 -0.11
CA ALA A 61 11.45 2.38 1.00
C ALA A 61 12.95 2.38 0.65
N ILE A 62 13.33 1.83 -0.51
CA ILE A 62 14.74 1.80 -0.96
C ILE A 62 15.30 3.21 -1.13
N ILE A 63 14.51 4.12 -1.72
CA ILE A 63 14.91 5.52 -1.92
C ILE A 63 15.06 6.22 -0.55
N GLY A 64 14.07 6.08 0.34
CA GLY A 64 14.10 6.68 1.68
C GLY A 64 15.25 6.18 2.54
N PHE A 65 15.53 4.88 2.50
CA PHE A 65 16.67 4.28 3.18
C PHE A 65 18.00 4.82 2.63
N SER A 66 18.16 4.86 1.31
CA SER A 66 19.40 5.34 0.67
C SER A 66 19.65 6.82 0.96
N LEU A 67 18.59 7.64 0.91
CA LEU A 67 18.68 9.07 1.19
C LEU A 67 19.00 9.36 2.65
N SER A 68 18.41 8.62 3.58
CA SER A 68 18.67 8.79 5.02
C SER A 68 20.06 8.33 5.43
N LEU A 69 20.54 7.22 4.87
CA LEU A 69 21.92 6.79 5.05
C LEU A 69 22.88 7.86 4.52
N PHE A 70 22.64 8.37 3.31
CA PHE A 70 23.44 9.44 2.74
C PHE A 70 23.39 10.70 3.62
N LEU A 71 22.21 11.16 4.03
CA LEU A 71 22.03 12.37 4.81
C LEU A 71 22.74 12.29 6.17
N THR A 72 22.53 11.20 6.90
CA THR A 72 23.11 11.01 8.24
C THR A 72 24.62 10.87 8.18
N THR A 73 25.14 10.06 7.25
CA THR A 73 26.58 9.90 7.08
C THR A 73 27.25 11.18 6.56
N ALA A 74 26.68 11.82 5.54
CA ALA A 74 27.27 13.02 4.94
C ALA A 74 27.32 14.18 5.94
N THR A 75 26.26 14.41 6.72
CA THR A 75 26.23 15.49 7.72
C THR A 75 27.24 15.25 8.85
N GLN A 76 27.31 14.03 9.38
CA GLN A 76 28.26 13.65 10.44
C GLN A 76 29.72 13.72 9.99
N LEU A 77 30.01 13.41 8.72
CA LEU A 77 31.36 13.52 8.16
C LEU A 77 31.74 14.95 7.77
N ALA A 78 30.78 15.75 7.28
CA ALA A 78 31.02 17.14 6.91
C ALA A 78 31.26 18.03 8.13
N TYR A 79 30.57 17.76 9.24
CA TYR A 79 30.71 18.48 10.52
C TYR A 79 30.87 17.49 11.69
N PRO A 80 32.09 16.95 11.90
CA PRO A 80 32.33 15.98 12.97
C PRO A 80 32.32 16.68 14.33
N LEU A 81 31.18 16.62 15.01
CA LEU A 81 31.00 17.15 16.37
C LEU A 81 31.04 16.02 17.39
N ILE A 82 32.03 16.08 18.29
CA ILE A 82 32.15 15.11 19.39
C ILE A 82 31.14 15.50 20.47
N THR A 83 30.10 14.68 20.65
CA THR A 83 29.03 14.91 21.63
C THR A 83 28.92 13.71 22.57
N GLY A 84 29.06 13.95 23.87
CA GLY A 84 28.90 12.92 24.91
C GLY A 84 29.82 11.70 24.74
N GLY A 85 30.98 11.85 24.09
CA GLY A 85 31.94 10.77 23.86
C GLY A 85 31.52 9.73 22.81
N LYS A 86 30.45 9.97 22.05
CA LYS A 86 29.96 9.04 21.02
C LYS A 86 30.85 9.05 19.78
N PRO A 87 30.91 7.94 19.01
CA PRO A 87 31.55 7.93 17.70
C PRO A 87 30.83 8.90 16.76
N ILE A 88 31.59 9.48 15.82
CA ILE A 88 31.06 10.41 14.80
C ILE A 88 29.91 9.76 14.03
N LEU A 89 30.09 8.50 13.61
CA LEU A 89 29.03 7.68 13.02
C LEU A 89 28.33 6.87 14.11
N SER A 90 27.37 7.50 14.77
CA SER A 90 26.58 6.88 15.84
C SER A 90 25.43 6.04 15.27
N ILE A 91 25.72 4.80 14.86
CA ILE A 91 24.79 3.87 14.18
C ILE A 91 23.42 3.79 14.88
N PHE A 92 23.37 3.65 16.21
CA PHE A 92 22.09 3.55 16.94
C PHE A 92 21.21 4.80 16.82
N ALA A 93 21.81 5.98 16.72
CA ALA A 93 21.07 7.22 16.51
C ALA A 93 20.64 7.37 15.04
N MET A 94 21.51 6.96 14.11
CA MET A 94 21.22 6.98 12.67
C MET A 94 20.03 6.07 12.32
N LEU A 95 19.93 4.89 12.96
CA LEU A 95 18.86 3.93 12.71
C LEU A 95 17.46 4.51 12.92
N ILE A 96 17.28 5.43 13.88
CA ILE A 96 15.99 6.08 14.13
C ILE A 96 15.58 6.90 12.90
N ILE A 97 16.50 7.73 12.40
CA ILE A 97 16.26 8.57 11.22
C ILE A 97 16.07 7.70 9.98
N MET A 98 16.88 6.65 9.83
CA MET A 98 16.78 5.72 8.71
C MET A 98 15.43 5.01 8.68
N TYR A 99 14.93 4.56 9.84
CA TYR A 99 13.61 3.95 9.97
C TYR A 99 12.50 4.91 9.55
N GLU A 100 12.47 6.12 10.11
CA GLU A 100 11.41 7.09 9.83
C GLU A 100 11.41 7.52 8.36
N MET A 101 12.59 7.76 7.76
CA MET A 101 12.69 8.15 6.36
C MET A 101 12.32 7.01 5.40
N THR A 102 12.61 5.77 5.77
CA THR A 102 12.19 4.58 5.01
C THR A 102 10.67 4.45 5.05
N MET A 103 10.06 4.55 6.25
CA MET A 103 8.61 4.46 6.43
C MET A 103 7.88 5.60 5.72
N LEU A 104 8.35 6.84 5.87
CA LEU A 104 7.76 8.00 5.20
C LEU A 104 7.78 7.83 3.67
N SER A 105 8.93 7.43 3.11
CA SER A 105 9.06 7.27 1.67
C SER A 105 8.24 6.08 1.15
N ALA A 106 8.07 5.02 1.95
CA ALA A 106 7.22 3.88 1.60
C ALA A 106 5.73 4.24 1.60
N VAL A 107 5.28 5.22 2.39
CA VAL A 107 3.87 5.66 2.46
C VAL A 107 3.53 6.67 1.37
N ILE A 108 4.50 7.51 0.98
CA ILE A 108 4.28 8.55 -0.05
C ILE A 108 4.22 7.95 -1.48
N PHE A 109 4.92 6.84 -1.71
CA PHE A 109 4.99 6.16 -3.02
C PHE A 109 4.02 4.98 -3.12
#